data_AF-A0A7S4MQV6-F1
#
_entry.id   AF-A0A7S4MQV6-F1
#
_cell.length_a   1.000
_cell.length_b   1.000
_cell.length_c   1.000
_cell.angle_alpha   90.00
_cell.angle_beta   90.00
_cell.angle_gamma   90.00
#
_symmetry.space_group_name_H-M   'P 1'
#
loop_
_entity.id
_entity.type
_entity.pdbx_description
1 polymer ?
#
loop_
_entity_poly.entity_id
_entity_poly.type
_entity_poly.pdbx_seq_one_letter_code
_entity_poly.pdbx_strand_id
1 'polypeptide(L)'
;TIIQAWRSWPNGGTGFRNAINAGYRALLSTHWYLDEFAHSKRTWDHFYSVNDDKLQFAAQHPELAMGGESCLWGELVLPKERELFIWPNAASVGERLWSTESHLDSAEDRLDAWVCRVQRRGIRSSEVRPGFCFGVEPQSDSESFFPVGEENDSYQPYSSSFISVNAFIVVLFGAIGIVGGLAVKIAVDRRRRVFNA
;
A
#
# COMPACT_ATOMS: atom_id res chain seq x y z
N THR A 1 18.37 15.44 7.48
CA THR A 1 17.26 15.45 6.50
C THR A 1 16.99 14.05 5.98
N ILE A 2 15.74 13.74 5.64
CA ILE A 2 15.32 12.51 4.93
C ILE A 2 14.58 12.97 3.68
N ILE A 3 14.89 12.39 2.52
CA ILE A 3 14.29 12.74 1.23
C ILE A 3 13.33 11.63 0.81
N GLN A 4 12.04 11.95 0.65
CA GLN A 4 11.07 11.03 0.08
C GLN A 4 10.99 11.23 -1.44
N ALA A 5 11.48 10.26 -2.19
CA ALA A 5 11.44 10.26 -3.65
C ALA A 5 10.09 9.74 -4.13
N TRP A 6 9.25 10.67 -4.59
CA TRP A 6 7.87 10.40 -4.97
C TRP A 6 7.60 10.60 -6.46
N ARG A 7 8.41 11.43 -7.14
CA ARG A 7 8.24 11.78 -8.57
C ARG A 7 9.14 10.92 -9.46
N SER A 8 8.62 10.55 -10.63
CA SER A 8 9.38 9.98 -11.75
C SER A 8 9.53 11.02 -12.87
N TRP A 9 10.65 10.99 -13.58
CA TRP A 9 10.93 11.91 -14.69
C TRP A 9 11.03 11.17 -16.03
N PRO A 10 10.68 11.80 -17.17
CA PRO A 10 10.65 11.13 -18.49
C PRO A 10 11.98 10.52 -18.94
N ASN A 11 13.10 11.01 -18.42
CA ASN A 11 14.45 10.50 -18.71
C ASN A 11 14.85 9.29 -17.84
N GLY A 12 13.90 8.71 -17.09
CA GLY A 12 14.17 7.59 -16.17
C GLY A 12 14.95 7.97 -14.91
N GLY A 13 15.25 9.27 -14.73
CA GLY A 13 15.90 9.77 -13.53
C GLY A 13 14.97 9.64 -12.33
N THR A 14 15.37 8.90 -11.29
CA THR A 14 14.60 8.83 -10.05
C THR A 14 15.23 9.73 -9.00
N GLY A 15 14.39 10.50 -8.29
CA GLY A 15 14.85 11.30 -7.15
C GLY A 15 15.53 10.46 -6.07
N PHE A 16 15.23 9.16 -6.03
CA PHE A 16 15.78 8.21 -5.06
C PHE A 16 17.29 8.00 -5.23
N ARG A 17 17.75 7.67 -6.45
CA ARG A 17 19.19 7.46 -6.71
C ARG A 17 19.98 8.75 -6.51
N ASN A 18 19.42 9.88 -6.96
CA ASN A 18 20.06 11.18 -6.80
C ASN A 18 20.23 11.58 -5.33
N ALA A 19 19.21 11.33 -4.49
CA ALA A 19 19.28 11.60 -3.06
C ALA A 19 20.37 10.77 -2.37
N ILE A 20 20.45 9.47 -2.70
CA ILE A 20 21.46 8.56 -2.15
C ILE A 20 22.87 8.97 -2.61
N ASN A 21 23.07 9.24 -3.90
CA ASN A 21 24.36 9.67 -4.44
C ASN A 21 24.85 10.99 -3.85
N ALA A 22 23.91 11.86 -3.44
CA ALA A 22 24.22 13.11 -2.74
C ALA A 22 24.41 12.94 -1.21
N GLY A 23 24.39 11.71 -0.69
CA GLY A 23 24.65 11.41 0.72
C GLY A 23 23.44 11.57 1.65
N TYR A 24 22.22 11.72 1.11
CA TYR A 24 21.01 11.84 1.91
C TYR A 24 20.36 10.48 2.17
N ARG A 25 19.77 10.34 3.36
CA ARG A 25 18.86 9.23 3.62
C ARG A 25 17.59 9.39 2.78
N ALA A 26 17.16 8.31 2.12
CA ALA A 26 16.07 8.36 1.17
C ALA A 26 14.99 7.29 1.43
N LEU A 27 13.73 7.67 1.20
CA LEU A 27 12.56 6.78 1.14
C LEU A 27 12.04 6.74 -0.31
N LEU A 28 11.65 5.57 -0.78
CA LEU A 28 11.08 5.38 -2.11
C LEU A 28 9.55 5.34 -2.04
N SER A 29 8.87 6.17 -2.83
CA SER A 29 7.42 6.09 -3.08
C SER A 29 7.06 6.18 -4.56
N THR A 30 8.01 6.54 -5.43
CA THR A 30 7.81 6.54 -6.88
C THR A 30 7.30 5.17 -7.36
N HIS A 31 6.24 5.17 -8.18
CA HIS A 31 5.57 3.97 -8.73
C HIS A 31 4.86 3.06 -7.69
N TRP A 32 4.72 3.51 -6.44
CA TRP A 32 3.85 2.86 -5.44
C TRP A 32 2.66 3.77 -5.08
N TYR A 33 2.01 4.31 -6.10
CA TYR A 33 0.78 5.09 -5.99
C TYR A 33 -0.39 4.16 -6.27
N LEU A 34 -1.11 3.80 -5.21
CA LEU A 34 -2.20 2.83 -5.27
C LEU A 34 -3.42 3.39 -6.02
N ASP A 35 -3.54 4.71 -6.11
CA ASP A 35 -4.55 5.44 -6.87
C ASP A 35 -4.30 5.45 -8.39
N GLU A 36 -3.05 5.34 -8.86
CA GLU A 36 -2.72 5.38 -10.31
C GLU A 36 -3.34 4.23 -11.10
N PHE A 37 -3.62 3.09 -10.44
CA PHE A 37 -4.12 1.88 -11.09
C PHE A 37 -5.41 1.35 -10.49
N ALA A 38 -6.14 2.18 -9.75
CA ALA A 38 -7.41 1.93 -9.07
C ALA A 38 -8.38 0.93 -9.75
N HIS A 39 -8.42 0.87 -11.09
CA HIS A 39 -9.36 0.03 -11.84
C HIS A 39 -8.71 -0.97 -12.81
N SER A 40 -7.40 -1.19 -12.73
CA SER A 40 -6.71 -2.17 -13.58
C SER A 40 -6.86 -3.59 -13.05
N LYS A 41 -6.91 -4.58 -13.96
CA LYS A 41 -6.82 -5.98 -13.58
C LYS A 41 -5.39 -6.29 -13.14
N ARG A 42 -5.24 -7.07 -12.05
CA ARG A 42 -3.97 -7.62 -11.55
C ARG A 42 -2.94 -6.61 -11.01
N THR A 43 -3.34 -5.41 -10.61
CA THR A 43 -2.47 -4.32 -10.12
C THR A 43 -1.35 -4.67 -9.14
N TRP A 44 -1.54 -5.69 -8.31
CA TRP A 44 -0.53 -6.13 -7.35
C TRP A 44 0.78 -6.55 -8.02
N ASP A 45 0.74 -7.10 -9.24
CA ASP A 45 1.91 -7.62 -9.97
C ASP A 45 2.87 -6.50 -10.41
N HIS A 46 2.29 -5.39 -10.84
CA HIS A 46 2.97 -4.15 -11.16
C HIS A 46 3.68 -3.61 -9.93
N PHE A 47 2.95 -3.42 -8.82
CA PHE A 47 3.53 -2.88 -7.59
C PHE A 47 4.61 -3.80 -7.00
N TYR A 48 4.51 -5.10 -7.23
CA TYR A 48 5.51 -6.08 -6.82
C TYR A 48 6.83 -5.94 -7.60
N SER A 49 6.79 -5.63 -8.90
CA SER A 49 7.96 -5.71 -9.79
C SER A 49 8.54 -4.36 -10.23
N VAL A 50 7.74 -3.28 -10.25
CA VAL A 50 8.10 -1.97 -10.86
C VAL A 50 9.33 -1.30 -10.26
N ASN A 51 9.72 -1.68 -9.05
CA ASN A 51 10.83 -1.08 -8.32
C ASN A 51 11.99 -2.05 -8.04
N ASP A 52 12.04 -3.21 -8.69
CA ASP A 52 13.12 -4.20 -8.47
C ASP A 52 14.51 -3.59 -8.76
N ASP A 53 14.64 -2.74 -9.78
CA ASP A 53 15.87 -2.00 -10.11
C ASP A 53 16.32 -1.08 -8.96
N LYS A 54 15.37 -0.33 -8.38
CA LYS A 54 15.61 0.61 -7.28
C LYS A 54 15.88 -0.13 -5.97
N LEU A 55 15.25 -1.28 -5.76
CA LEU A 55 15.48 -2.13 -4.58
C LEU A 55 16.84 -2.83 -4.61
N GLN A 56 17.33 -3.20 -5.80
CA GLN A 56 18.71 -3.68 -6.02
C GLN A 56 19.72 -2.57 -5.74
N PHE A 57 19.49 -1.36 -6.27
CA PHE A 57 20.33 -0.20 -5.94
C PHE A 57 20.31 0.13 -4.44
N ALA A 58 19.13 0.12 -3.81
CA ALA A 58 18.99 0.34 -2.36
C ALA A 58 19.77 -0.68 -1.53
N ALA A 59 19.89 -1.94 -2.00
CA ALA A 59 20.65 -2.96 -1.30
C ALA A 59 22.17 -2.69 -1.29
N GLN A 60 22.67 -1.89 -2.25
CA GLN A 60 24.06 -1.45 -2.31
C GLN A 60 24.36 -0.28 -1.37
N HIS A 61 23.33 0.39 -0.84
CA HIS A 61 23.42 1.59 0.01
C HIS A 61 22.56 1.49 1.28
N PRO A 62 22.73 0.44 2.12
CA PRO A 62 21.85 0.15 3.25
C PRO A 62 21.79 1.26 4.32
N GLU A 63 22.83 2.07 4.45
CA GLU A 63 22.93 3.17 5.42
C GLU A 63 22.09 4.40 5.02
N LEU A 64 21.88 4.61 3.71
CA LEU A 64 21.12 5.72 3.16
C LEU A 64 19.70 5.30 2.75
N ALA A 65 19.52 4.12 2.16
CA ALA A 65 18.23 3.63 1.73
C ALA A 65 17.37 3.14 2.91
N MET A 66 16.35 3.91 3.29
CA MET A 66 15.52 3.61 4.47
C MET A 66 14.42 2.59 4.21
N GLY A 67 14.04 2.38 2.94
CA GLY A 67 12.89 1.57 2.56
C GLY A 67 11.98 2.37 1.66
N GLY A 68 10.67 2.21 1.83
CA GLY A 68 9.71 2.95 1.05
C GLY A 68 8.29 2.90 1.59
N GLU A 69 7.42 3.62 0.88
CA GLU A 69 6.02 3.79 1.25
C GLU A 69 5.14 3.65 0.02
N SER A 70 4.07 2.86 0.14
CA SER A 70 2.94 2.93 -0.77
C SER A 70 2.00 4.05 -0.35
N CYS A 71 1.55 4.84 -1.31
CA CYS A 71 0.70 6.01 -1.11
C CYS A 71 -0.65 5.77 -1.77
N LEU A 72 -1.73 6.15 -1.09
CA LEU A 72 -3.07 6.24 -1.68
C LEU A 72 -3.58 7.66 -1.52
N TRP A 73 -3.67 8.40 -2.62
CA TRP A 73 -4.26 9.74 -2.66
C TRP A 73 -5.78 9.68 -2.69
N GLY A 74 -6.45 10.46 -1.83
CA GLY A 74 -7.88 10.37 -1.56
C GLY A 74 -8.79 11.09 -2.57
N GLU A 75 -8.24 11.76 -3.57
CA GLU A 75 -8.95 12.65 -4.51
C GLU A 75 -10.07 11.93 -5.27
N LEU A 76 -9.88 10.65 -5.58
CA LEU A 76 -10.83 9.81 -6.33
C LEU A 76 -11.23 8.54 -5.55
N VAL A 77 -10.97 8.50 -4.24
CA VAL A 77 -11.22 7.31 -3.41
C VAL A 77 -12.31 7.60 -2.41
N LEU A 78 -13.44 6.92 -2.55
CA LEU A 78 -14.51 7.02 -1.55
C LEU A 78 -14.10 6.30 -0.25
N PRO A 79 -14.50 6.81 0.93
CA PRO A 79 -14.14 6.19 2.21
C PRO A 79 -14.51 4.72 2.34
N LYS A 80 -15.62 4.29 1.71
CA LYS A 80 -16.10 2.90 1.73
C LYS A 80 -15.28 1.94 0.85
N GLU A 81 -14.51 2.49 -0.11
CA GLU A 81 -13.75 1.72 -1.09
C GLU A 81 -12.25 1.69 -0.76
N ARG A 82 -11.77 2.56 0.13
CA ARG A 82 -10.35 2.71 0.49
C ARG A 82 -9.62 1.38 0.71
N GLU A 83 -10.26 0.45 1.42
CA GLU A 83 -9.66 -0.84 1.77
C GLU A 83 -9.46 -1.75 0.55
N LEU A 84 -10.33 -1.63 -0.46
CA LEU A 84 -10.23 -2.36 -1.72
C LEU A 84 -9.05 -1.87 -2.58
N PHE A 85 -8.71 -0.58 -2.48
CA PHE A 85 -7.52 0.00 -3.14
C PHE A 85 -6.23 -0.35 -2.39
N ILE A 86 -6.28 -0.28 -1.05
CA ILE A 86 -5.11 -0.57 -0.19
C ILE A 86 -4.75 -2.04 -0.30
N TRP A 87 -5.70 -2.96 -0.08
CA TRP A 87 -5.44 -4.39 -0.03
C TRP A 87 -5.95 -5.08 -1.30
N PRO A 88 -5.13 -5.93 -1.95
CA PRO A 88 -3.85 -6.49 -1.50
C PRO A 88 -2.60 -5.72 -1.95
N ASN A 89 -2.74 -4.60 -2.65
CA ASN A 89 -1.63 -3.89 -3.30
C ASN A 89 -0.54 -3.45 -2.30
N ALA A 90 -0.92 -2.87 -1.17
CA ALA A 90 0.02 -2.49 -0.13
C ALA A 90 0.72 -3.71 0.51
N ALA A 91 0.08 -4.88 0.51
CA ALA A 91 0.71 -6.11 1.00
C ALA A 91 1.78 -6.61 0.02
N SER A 92 1.57 -6.46 -1.29
CA SER A 92 2.58 -6.79 -2.30
C SER A 92 3.82 -5.89 -2.16
N VAL A 93 3.62 -4.57 -1.99
CA VAL A 93 4.70 -3.61 -1.69
C VAL A 93 5.41 -3.95 -0.38
N GLY A 94 4.64 -4.30 0.66
CA GLY A 94 5.19 -4.71 1.95
C GLY A 94 6.08 -5.94 1.85
N GLU A 95 5.67 -6.96 1.09
CA GLU A 95 6.49 -8.14 0.82
C GLU A 95 7.79 -7.77 0.09
N ARG A 96 7.75 -6.86 -0.89
CA ARG A 96 8.97 -6.40 -1.61
C ARG A 96 9.96 -5.64 -0.73
N LEU A 97 9.44 -4.83 0.18
CA LEU A 97 10.29 -4.07 1.10
C LEU A 97 10.93 -4.96 2.16
N TRP A 98 10.22 -6.03 2.56
CA TRP A 98 10.70 -7.00 3.55
C TRP A 98 11.63 -8.07 2.96
N SER A 99 11.22 -8.70 1.87
CA SER A 99 11.87 -9.86 1.25
C SER A 99 13.07 -9.46 0.39
N THR A 100 14.05 -10.37 0.27
CA THR A 100 15.24 -10.20 -0.57
C THR A 100 15.04 -10.61 -2.02
N GLU A 101 14.20 -11.62 -2.27
CA GLU A 101 14.06 -12.26 -3.58
C GLU A 101 12.72 -11.91 -4.23
N SER A 102 12.71 -11.80 -5.56
CA SER A 102 11.51 -11.54 -6.37
C SER A 102 11.04 -12.85 -7.00
N HIS A 103 10.02 -13.47 -6.40
CA HIS A 103 9.43 -14.72 -6.90
C HIS A 103 7.96 -14.51 -7.24
N LEU A 104 7.72 -13.76 -8.32
CA LEU A 104 6.38 -13.37 -8.79
C LEU A 104 5.41 -14.56 -8.88
N ASP A 105 5.85 -15.67 -9.49
CA ASP A 105 5.00 -16.84 -9.72
C ASP A 105 4.46 -17.44 -8.41
N SER A 106 5.29 -17.46 -7.37
CA SER A 106 4.91 -17.96 -6.04
C SER A 106 4.20 -16.90 -5.18
N ALA A 107 4.30 -15.61 -5.55
CA ALA A 107 3.73 -14.51 -4.79
C ALA A 107 2.21 -14.49 -4.92
N GLU A 108 1.65 -14.85 -6.09
CA GLU A 108 0.21 -14.88 -6.33
C GLU A 108 -0.50 -15.82 -5.33
N ASP A 109 -0.02 -17.05 -5.16
CA ASP A 109 -0.59 -18.03 -4.23
C ASP A 109 -0.52 -17.57 -2.76
N ARG A 110 0.62 -16.98 -2.35
CA ARG A 110 0.77 -16.46 -0.99
C ARG A 110 -0.13 -15.26 -0.74
N LEU A 111 -0.24 -14.37 -1.71
CA LEU A 111 -1.06 -13.16 -1.61
C LEU A 111 -2.55 -13.51 -1.59
N ASP A 112 -2.98 -14.49 -2.38
CA ASP A 112 -4.34 -15.02 -2.37
C ASP A 112 -4.71 -15.62 -1.00
N ALA A 113 -3.83 -16.46 -0.44
CA ALA A 113 -4.00 -16.98 0.91
C ALA A 113 -3.98 -15.88 1.99
N TRP A 114 -3.20 -14.81 1.78
CA TRP A 114 -3.15 -13.65 2.67
C TRP A 114 -4.47 -12.86 2.62
N VAL A 115 -5.04 -12.65 1.43
CA VAL A 115 -6.33 -11.95 1.25
C VAL A 115 -7.43 -12.65 2.05
N CYS A 116 -7.57 -13.97 1.92
CA CYS A 116 -8.57 -14.70 2.71
C CYS A 116 -8.35 -14.58 4.22
N ARG A 117 -7.09 -14.48 4.66
CA ARG A 117 -6.76 -14.32 6.08
C ARG A 117 -7.19 -12.95 6.61
N VAL A 118 -7.02 -11.87 5.84
CA VAL A 118 -7.41 -10.53 6.27
C VAL A 118 -8.91 -10.32 6.16
N GLN A 119 -9.57 -10.90 5.15
CA GLN A 119 -11.03 -10.86 5.03
C GLN A 119 -11.72 -11.56 6.22
N ARG A 120 -11.20 -12.71 6.68
CA ARG A 120 -11.69 -13.37 7.91
C ARG A 120 -11.49 -12.53 9.18
N ARG A 121 -10.65 -11.50 9.14
CA ARG A 121 -10.45 -10.54 10.24
C ARG A 121 -11.29 -9.28 10.09
N GLY A 122 -12.20 -9.26 9.12
CA GLY A 122 -13.09 -8.12 8.86
C GLY A 122 -12.47 -7.01 8.01
N ILE A 123 -11.29 -7.20 7.44
CA ILE A 123 -10.63 -6.21 6.57
C ILE A 123 -11.07 -6.47 5.13
N ARG A 124 -11.63 -5.46 4.45
CA ARG A 124 -11.98 -5.59 3.04
C ARG A 124 -10.72 -5.60 2.19
N SER A 125 -10.73 -6.41 1.13
CA SER A 125 -9.63 -6.50 0.18
C SER A 125 -10.18 -6.83 -1.19
N SER A 126 -9.57 -6.29 -2.25
CA SER A 126 -9.79 -6.78 -3.60
C SER A 126 -9.20 -8.18 -3.79
N GLU A 127 -9.61 -8.84 -4.86
CA GLU A 127 -9.18 -10.19 -5.22
C GLU A 127 -7.89 -10.14 -6.04
N VAL A 128 -7.02 -11.14 -5.83
CA VAL A 128 -5.75 -11.29 -6.56
C VAL A 128 -5.99 -11.99 -7.91
N ARG A 129 -6.89 -12.97 -7.91
CA ARG A 129 -7.26 -13.84 -9.03
C ARG A 129 -8.70 -14.34 -8.82
N PRO A 130 -9.38 -14.87 -9.85
CA PRO A 130 -10.70 -15.49 -9.68
C PRO A 130 -10.67 -16.59 -8.62
N GLY A 131 -11.55 -16.50 -7.62
CA GLY A 131 -11.57 -17.44 -6.50
C GLY A 131 -12.63 -17.05 -5.45
N PHE A 132 -12.55 -17.68 -4.28
CA PHE A 132 -13.38 -17.32 -3.13
C PHE A 132 -12.72 -17.73 -1.80
N CYS A 133 -13.10 -17.06 -0.72
CA CYS A 133 -12.58 -17.33 0.62
C CYS A 133 -13.63 -18.01 1.50
N PHE A 134 -13.36 -19.23 1.97
CA PHE A 134 -14.23 -19.90 2.95
C PHE A 134 -14.23 -19.18 4.30
N GLY A 135 -15.40 -19.11 4.95
CA GLY A 135 -15.56 -18.55 6.29
C GLY A 135 -15.45 -17.03 6.35
N VAL A 136 -15.57 -16.35 5.20
CA VAL A 136 -15.81 -14.91 5.14
C VAL A 136 -17.32 -14.74 5.01
N GLU A 137 -17.94 -14.19 6.03
CA GLU A 137 -19.36 -13.84 5.96
C GLU A 137 -19.51 -12.64 5.00
N PRO A 138 -20.51 -12.64 4.10
CA PRO A 138 -20.79 -11.45 3.29
C PRO A 138 -20.96 -10.27 4.25
N GLN A 139 -20.16 -9.22 4.08
CA GLN A 139 -20.43 -7.99 4.81
C GLN A 139 -21.84 -7.57 4.42
N SER A 140 -22.75 -7.60 5.38
CA SER A 140 -24.08 -7.06 5.22
C SER A 140 -23.89 -5.56 5.04
N ASP A 141 -23.81 -5.10 3.78
CA ASP A 141 -24.10 -3.72 3.48
C ASP A 141 -25.54 -3.53 3.92
N SER A 142 -25.75 -2.99 5.11
CA SER A 142 -27.07 -2.64 5.62
C SER A 142 -27.63 -1.40 4.91
N GLU A 143 -27.34 -1.26 3.62
CA GLU A 143 -28.13 -0.45 2.70
C GLU A 143 -28.96 -1.41 1.87
N SER A 144 -30.16 -1.64 2.39
CA SER A 144 -31.31 -2.04 1.60
C SER A 144 -31.24 -1.47 0.19
N PHE A 145 -31.41 -2.35 -0.81
CA PHE A 145 -32.18 -2.10 -2.02
C PHE A 145 -32.87 -0.73 -1.99
N PHE A 146 -32.31 0.25 -2.71
CA PHE A 146 -32.73 1.66 -2.72
C PHE A 146 -34.22 1.87 -2.37
N PRO A 147 -34.57 2.38 -1.16
CA PRO A 147 -35.74 3.21 -1.04
C PRO A 147 -35.32 4.62 -1.46
N VAL A 148 -36.06 5.19 -2.41
CA VAL A 148 -35.98 6.61 -2.74
C VAL A 148 -36.45 7.42 -1.53
N GLY A 149 -35.63 8.35 -1.05
CA GLY A 149 -35.92 9.28 0.07
C GLY A 149 -35.37 8.75 1.40
N GLU A 150 -34.69 9.51 2.25
CA GLU A 150 -34.80 10.92 2.57
C GLU A 150 -33.48 11.38 3.23
N GLU A 151 -33.05 12.60 2.94
CA GLU A 151 -31.83 13.23 3.46
C GLU A 151 -31.85 13.31 4.99
N ASN A 152 -31.03 12.51 5.67
CA ASN A 152 -30.70 12.72 7.08
C ASN A 152 -29.22 12.44 7.33
N ASP A 153 -28.50 13.54 7.46
CA ASP A 153 -27.07 13.65 7.71
C ASP A 153 -26.77 13.24 9.17
N SER A 154 -26.33 11.99 9.36
CA SER A 154 -25.75 11.56 10.64
C SER A 154 -24.47 10.75 10.39
N TYR A 155 -23.36 11.48 10.33
CA TYR A 155 -22.00 10.95 10.28
C TYR A 155 -21.71 10.08 11.52
N GLN A 156 -21.72 8.75 11.35
CA GLN A 156 -21.25 7.82 12.38
C GLN A 156 -19.75 7.54 12.19
N PRO A 157 -18.87 7.82 13.16
CA PRO A 157 -17.45 7.56 13.03
C PRO A 157 -17.20 6.06 13.15
N TYR A 158 -16.65 5.45 12.09
CA TYR A 158 -16.21 4.05 12.11
C TYR A 158 -15.13 3.86 13.18
N SER A 159 -15.41 2.94 14.11
CA SER A 159 -14.49 2.45 15.14
C SER A 159 -13.22 1.89 14.50
N SER A 160 -12.08 2.54 14.76
CA SER A 160 -10.76 2.08 14.33
C SER A 160 -10.27 0.95 15.25
N SER A 161 -10.59 -0.29 14.87
CA SER A 161 -9.96 -1.46 15.49
C SER A 161 -8.54 -1.61 14.93
N PHE A 162 -7.55 -1.08 15.65
CA PHE A 162 -6.13 -1.31 15.37
C PHE A 162 -5.76 -2.75 15.68
N ILE A 163 -5.48 -3.55 14.65
CA ILE A 163 -4.84 -4.86 14.82
C ILE A 163 -3.39 -4.73 14.39
N SER A 164 -2.48 -4.90 15.35
CA SER A 164 -1.06 -5.06 15.13
C SER A 164 -0.81 -6.32 14.29
N VAL A 165 -0.62 -6.11 12.99
CA VAL A 165 0.19 -7.02 12.18
C VAL A 165 1.64 -6.65 12.47
N ASN A 166 2.60 -7.58 12.42
CA ASN A 166 4.04 -7.32 12.64
C ASN A 166 4.69 -6.44 11.54
N ALA A 167 3.98 -5.41 11.08
CA ALA A 167 4.43 -4.29 10.29
C ALA A 167 3.98 -3.03 11.05
N PHE A 168 4.90 -2.10 11.31
CA PHE A 168 4.52 -0.80 11.87
C PHE A 168 3.70 -0.03 10.82
N ILE A 169 2.37 -0.19 10.85
CA ILE A 169 1.46 0.64 10.05
C ILE A 169 1.46 2.02 10.71
N VAL A 170 2.29 2.92 10.19
CA VAL A 170 2.23 4.34 10.56
C VAL A 170 1.33 5.05 9.55
N VAL A 171 0.04 5.19 9.89
CA VAL A 171 -0.86 6.07 9.15
C VAL A 171 -0.50 7.52 9.49
N LEU A 172 0.34 8.15 8.67
CA LEU A 172 0.65 9.58 8.80
C LEU A 172 -0.37 10.41 8.02
N PHE A 173 -1.21 11.15 8.74
CA PHE A 173 -2.01 12.23 8.15
C PHE A 173 -1.10 13.43 7.85
N GLY A 174 -0.57 13.50 6.64
CA GLY A 174 0.26 14.62 6.18
C GLY A 174 -0.52 15.52 5.23
N ALA A 175 -0.91 16.71 5.68
CA ALA A 175 -1.31 17.78 4.77
C ALA A 175 -0.04 18.39 4.15
N ILE A 176 0.21 18.13 2.86
CA ILE A 176 1.30 18.77 2.10
C ILE A 176 0.66 19.66 1.04
N GLY A 177 0.86 20.98 1.19
CA GLY A 177 0.22 22.01 0.37
C GLY A 177 0.57 21.92 -1.12
N ILE A 178 -0.47 21.74 -1.93
CA ILE A 178 -1.04 22.67 -2.94
C ILE A 178 -2.28 22.02 -3.57
N VAL A 179 -2.49 20.71 -3.36
CA VAL A 179 -3.78 20.03 -3.58
C VAL A 179 -4.10 19.27 -2.28
N GLY A 180 -5.20 19.62 -1.63
CA GLY A 180 -5.61 19.02 -0.36
C GLY A 180 -6.09 17.59 -0.57
N GLY A 181 -5.15 16.64 -0.72
CA GLY A 181 -5.43 15.21 -0.73
C GLY A 181 -5.14 14.59 0.63
N LEU A 182 -6.09 13.82 1.17
CA LEU A 182 -5.85 12.95 2.31
C LEU A 182 -5.10 11.72 1.78
N ALA A 183 -3.82 11.58 2.12
CA ALA A 183 -3.04 10.41 1.72
C ALA A 183 -2.96 9.37 2.84
N VAL A 184 -3.32 8.11 2.56
CA VAL A 184 -2.97 6.98 3.43
C VAL A 184 -1.61 6.46 3.00
N LYS A 185 -0.65 6.47 3.93
CA LYS A 185 0.71 5.96 3.70
C LYS A 185 0.93 4.70 4.50
N ILE A 186 1.48 3.68 3.85
CA ILE A 186 1.95 2.45 4.50
C ILE A 186 3.45 2.37 4.26
N ALA A 187 4.22 2.53 5.34
CA ALA A 187 5.67 2.55 5.31
C ALA A 187 6.23 1.22 5.83
N VAL A 188 7.28 0.70 5.18
CA VAL A 188 8.06 -0.44 5.68
C VAL A 188 9.53 -0.03 5.77
N ASP A 189 10.07 -0.05 6.99
CA ASP A 189 11.47 0.27 7.29
C ASP A 189 12.37 -0.94 7.05
N ARG A 190 13.33 -0.82 6.12
CA ARG A 190 14.29 -1.88 5.78
C ARG A 190 15.34 -2.12 6.88
N ARG A 191 15.57 -1.15 7.77
CA ARG A 191 16.58 -1.24 8.84
C ARG A 191 16.14 -2.13 10.00
N ARG A 192 14.84 -2.43 10.11
CA ARG A 192 14.28 -3.28 11.17
C ARG A 192 14.24 -4.77 10.80
N ARG A 193 15.24 -5.28 10.07
CA ARG A 193 15.67 -6.69 10.19
C ARG A 193 16.38 -6.94 11.54
N VAL A 194 15.85 -6.37 12.61
CA VAL A 194 16.33 -6.55 13.99
C VAL A 194 15.22 -7.24 14.77
N PHE A 195 14.79 -8.39 14.27
CA PHE A 195 14.54 -9.52 15.14
C PHE A 195 15.65 -10.51 14.83
N ASN A 196 16.72 -10.42 15.63
CA ASN A 196 17.67 -11.52 15.78
C ASN A 196 16.91 -12.75 16.28
N ALA A 197 16.89 -13.80 15.47
CA ALA A 197 17.28 -15.18 15.82
C ALA A 197 17.23 -16.04 14.55
#